data_AF-A0A859CXR5-F1
#
_entry.id   AF-A0A859CXR5-F1
#
_cell.length_a   1.000
_cell.length_b   1.000
_cell.length_c   1.000
_cell.angle_alpha   90.00
_cell.angle_beta   90.00
_cell.angle_gamma   90.00
#
_symmetry.space_group_name_H-M   'P 1'
#
loop_
_entity.id
_entity.type
_entity.pdbx_description
1 polymer ?
#
loop_
_entity_poly.entity_id
_entity_poly.type
_entity_poly.pdbx_seq_one_letter_code
_entity_poly.pdbx_strand_id
1 'polypeptide(L)'
;MIKSFFTSTTYGHTKELIQYADRVYDEKEFNEDVILQTAAPLASKLSMGVVDERTVRAAAGITMLGAIIVFCVAYFYGAFLPITLFSTYSFIDFFLRVFVGVQYSPSLYIGRFIIRNLLGQQPDWVSAIPKRFAWSIGIILTGTVTLLFWSGNNGLTSQLICLVCVLFTWMESTLGYCAGCHIYKLLKLEPERCQGDSCSRIL
;
A
#
# COMPACT_ATOMS: atom_id res chain seq x y z
N MET A 1 -5.17 -41.88 14.09
CA MET A 1 -6.47 -41.97 13.40
C MET A 1 -7.47 -40.91 13.91
N ILE A 2 -7.04 -39.70 14.26
CA ILE A 2 -7.90 -38.57 14.69
C ILE A 2 -7.27 -37.24 14.21
N LYS A 3 -6.81 -37.20 12.95
CA LYS A 3 -6.18 -36.01 12.34
C LYS A 3 -6.84 -35.59 11.01
N SER A 4 -7.88 -36.31 10.57
CA SER A 4 -8.54 -36.07 9.28
C SER A 4 -10.02 -35.65 9.38
N PHE A 5 -10.57 -35.44 10.59
CA PHE A 5 -12.01 -35.21 10.75
C PHE A 5 -12.40 -33.78 11.17
N PHE A 6 -11.44 -32.95 11.61
CA PHE A 6 -11.71 -31.58 12.06
C PHE A 6 -11.28 -30.48 11.07
N THR A 7 -10.86 -30.86 9.87
CA THR A 7 -10.42 -29.93 8.82
C THR A 7 -11.46 -29.69 7.71
N SER A 8 -12.60 -30.39 7.74
CA SER A 8 -13.60 -30.32 6.66
C SER A 8 -14.85 -29.50 6.99
N THR A 9 -15.15 -29.22 8.27
CA THR A 9 -16.46 -28.66 8.67
C THR A 9 -16.49 -27.13 8.81
N THR A 10 -15.34 -26.45 8.79
CA THR A 10 -15.24 -24.98 8.80
C THR A 10 -15.13 -24.35 7.41
N TYR A 11 -15.27 -25.14 6.34
CA TYR A 11 -15.16 -24.65 4.95
C TYR A 11 -16.53 -24.36 4.30
N GLY A 12 -17.61 -25.01 4.77
CA GLY A 12 -18.97 -24.74 4.29
C GLY A 12 -19.60 -23.47 4.89
N HIS A 13 -19.21 -23.09 6.11
CA HIS A 13 -19.92 -22.06 6.86
C HIS A 13 -19.54 -20.62 6.44
N THR A 14 -18.37 -20.41 5.84
CA THR A 14 -17.85 -19.08 5.52
C THR A 14 -18.54 -18.45 4.30
N LYS A 15 -18.96 -19.25 3.32
CA LYS A 15 -19.78 -18.75 2.20
C LYS A 15 -21.17 -18.35 2.67
N GLU A 16 -21.77 -19.14 3.55
CA GLU A 16 -23.02 -18.74 4.19
C GLU A 16 -22.86 -17.49 5.04
N LEU A 17 -21.75 -17.31 5.77
CA LEU A 17 -21.55 -16.14 6.64
C LEU A 17 -21.29 -14.83 5.88
N ILE A 18 -20.65 -14.87 4.70
CA ILE A 18 -20.48 -13.68 3.85
C ILE A 18 -21.81 -13.36 3.14
N GLN A 19 -22.52 -14.38 2.64
CA GLN A 19 -23.85 -14.21 2.07
C GLN A 19 -24.92 -13.87 3.13
N TYR A 20 -24.67 -14.18 4.40
CA TYR A 20 -25.47 -13.78 5.56
C TYR A 20 -25.13 -12.36 5.99
N ALA A 21 -23.86 -11.95 6.00
CA ALA A 21 -23.47 -10.56 6.25
C ALA A 21 -24.03 -9.60 5.18
N ASP A 22 -24.06 -10.02 3.91
CA ASP A 22 -24.73 -9.27 2.83
C ASP A 22 -26.26 -9.29 2.96
N ARG A 23 -26.88 -10.38 3.46
CA ARG A 23 -28.33 -10.41 3.77
C ARG A 23 -28.71 -9.56 4.99
N VAL A 24 -27.86 -9.52 5.99
CA VAL A 24 -28.03 -8.73 7.22
C VAL A 24 -27.80 -7.24 6.98
N TYR A 25 -27.05 -6.87 5.93
CA TYR A 25 -26.98 -5.48 5.46
C TYR A 25 -28.31 -4.99 4.83
N ASP A 26 -29.17 -5.91 4.36
CA ASP A 26 -30.45 -5.61 3.69
C ASP A 26 -31.65 -5.65 4.67
N GLU A 27 -31.61 -6.50 5.71
CA GLU A 27 -32.59 -6.46 6.80
C GLU A 27 -32.26 -5.35 7.82
N LYS A 28 -33.11 -4.33 7.87
CA LYS A 28 -33.09 -3.24 8.86
C LYS A 28 -33.37 -3.73 10.29
N GLU A 29 -32.48 -4.52 10.89
CA GLU A 29 -32.50 -4.78 12.32
C GLU A 29 -31.15 -4.43 12.93
N PHE A 30 -30.94 -3.12 13.01
CA PHE A 30 -29.79 -2.44 13.58
C PHE A 30 -29.89 -2.52 15.11
N ASN A 31 -29.46 -3.64 15.69
CA ASN A 31 -29.35 -3.74 17.14
C ASN A 31 -27.91 -3.43 17.58
N GLU A 32 -27.77 -2.45 18.48
CA GLU A 32 -26.50 -1.82 18.88
C GLU A 32 -25.53 -2.82 19.55
N ASP A 33 -26.07 -3.84 20.22
CA ASP A 33 -25.33 -4.86 20.95
C ASP A 33 -24.56 -5.84 20.04
N VAL A 34 -25.11 -6.13 18.84
CA VAL A 34 -24.52 -7.08 17.87
C VAL A 34 -23.33 -6.44 17.14
N ILE A 35 -23.38 -5.12 16.92
CA ILE A 35 -22.31 -4.33 16.32
C ILE A 35 -21.08 -4.35 17.23
N LEU A 36 -21.25 -4.19 18.55
CA LEU A 36 -20.12 -4.14 19.50
C LEU A 36 -19.40 -5.49 19.63
N GLN A 37 -20.13 -6.61 19.58
CA GLN A 37 -19.58 -7.95 19.76
C GLN A 37 -18.89 -8.51 18.51
N THR A 38 -19.30 -8.07 17.32
CA THR A 38 -18.65 -8.43 16.04
C THR A 38 -17.56 -7.43 15.64
N ALA A 39 -17.77 -6.12 15.83
CA ALA A 39 -16.83 -5.09 15.40
C ALA A 39 -15.53 -5.05 16.21
N ALA A 40 -15.53 -5.34 17.52
CA ALA A 40 -14.30 -5.26 18.32
C ALA A 40 -13.24 -6.34 17.97
N PRO A 41 -13.59 -7.65 17.91
CA PRO A 41 -12.63 -8.68 17.50
C PRO A 41 -12.34 -8.63 15.99
N LEU A 42 -13.30 -8.20 15.16
CA LEU A 42 -13.10 -8.02 13.72
C LEU A 42 -12.20 -6.81 13.43
N ALA A 43 -12.34 -5.68 14.14
CA ALA A 43 -11.47 -4.51 14.02
C ALA A 43 -10.04 -4.82 14.51
N SER A 44 -9.89 -5.61 15.59
CA SER A 44 -8.58 -6.06 16.05
C SER A 44 -7.91 -7.01 15.03
N LYS A 45 -8.67 -7.87 14.35
CA LYS A 45 -8.15 -8.73 13.25
C LYS A 45 -7.96 -7.99 11.93
N LEU A 46 -8.73 -6.95 11.62
CA LEU A 46 -8.55 -6.11 10.43
C LEU A 46 -7.34 -5.18 10.56
N SER A 47 -6.91 -4.90 11.80
CA SER A 47 -5.66 -4.21 12.09
C SER A 47 -4.41 -5.03 11.71
N MET A 48 -4.58 -6.34 11.44
CA MET A 48 -3.56 -7.18 10.80
C MET A 48 -3.60 -7.01 9.28
N GLY A 49 -3.24 -5.82 8.83
CA GLY A 49 -2.51 -5.60 7.60
C GLY A 49 -3.22 -5.97 6.30
N VAL A 50 -4.31 -5.27 5.97
CA VAL A 50 -4.90 -5.29 4.63
C VAL A 50 -4.96 -3.85 4.08
N VAL A 51 -4.63 -3.67 2.81
CA VAL A 51 -4.61 -2.38 2.12
C VAL A 51 -5.31 -2.52 0.77
N ASP A 52 -5.97 -1.46 0.33
CA ASP A 52 -6.61 -1.38 -0.99
C ASP A 52 -5.56 -1.19 -2.11
N GLU A 53 -5.45 -2.16 -3.02
CA GLU A 53 -4.50 -2.18 -4.13
C GLU A 53 -4.68 -0.98 -5.05
N ARG A 54 -5.94 -0.67 -5.39
CA ARG A 54 -6.27 0.39 -6.36
C ARG A 54 -5.84 1.74 -5.82
N THR A 55 -6.06 1.95 -4.53
CA THR A 55 -5.58 3.13 -3.81
C THR A 55 -4.05 3.20 -3.81
N VAL A 56 -3.35 2.11 -3.52
CA VAL A 56 -1.87 2.11 -3.47
C VAL A 56 -1.29 2.42 -4.83
N ARG A 57 -1.84 1.84 -5.90
CA ARG A 57 -1.43 2.12 -7.28
C ARG A 57 -1.70 3.56 -7.68
N ALA A 58 -2.84 4.13 -7.29
CA ALA A 58 -3.14 5.54 -7.49
C ALA A 58 -2.13 6.44 -6.75
N ALA A 59 -1.81 6.13 -5.49
CA ALA A 59 -0.82 6.86 -4.71
C ALA A 59 0.57 6.81 -5.36
N ALA A 60 1.00 5.64 -5.85
CA ALA A 60 2.24 5.47 -6.60
C ALA A 60 2.26 6.35 -7.87
N GLY A 61 1.15 6.40 -8.60
CA GLY A 61 1.00 7.26 -9.78
C GLY A 61 1.10 8.75 -9.45
N ILE A 62 0.48 9.20 -8.36
CA ILE A 62 0.57 10.59 -7.89
C ILE A 62 2.01 10.96 -7.54
N THR A 63 2.69 10.11 -6.77
CA THR A 63 4.10 10.37 -6.40
C THR A 63 5.03 10.34 -7.61
N MET A 64 4.77 9.46 -8.57
CA MET A 64 5.53 9.38 -9.82
C MET A 64 5.36 10.66 -10.65
N LEU A 65 4.12 11.14 -10.84
CA LEU A 65 3.86 12.39 -11.57
C LEU A 65 4.55 13.57 -10.90
N GLY A 66 4.45 13.69 -9.57
CA GLY A 66 5.16 14.72 -8.81
C GLY A 66 6.68 14.66 -9.01
N ALA A 67 7.25 13.45 -8.96
CA ALA A 67 8.68 13.25 -9.16
C ALA A 67 9.12 13.65 -10.58
N ILE A 68 8.37 13.26 -11.62
CA ILE A 68 8.66 13.61 -13.02
C ILE A 68 8.59 15.12 -13.22
N ILE A 69 7.54 15.79 -12.71
CA ILE A 69 7.38 17.25 -12.85
C ILE A 69 8.59 17.95 -12.23
N VAL A 70 8.96 17.57 -11.01
CA VAL A 70 10.05 18.19 -10.27
C VAL A 70 11.41 17.90 -10.92
N PHE A 71 11.60 16.70 -11.46
CA PHE A 71 12.79 16.35 -12.23
C PHE A 71 12.91 17.18 -13.51
N CYS A 72 11.81 17.35 -14.26
CA CYS A 72 11.78 18.22 -15.44
C CYS A 72 12.10 19.67 -15.07
N VAL A 73 11.52 20.20 -13.98
CA VAL A 73 11.82 21.57 -13.51
C VAL A 73 13.31 21.70 -13.17
N ALA A 74 13.90 20.74 -12.47
CA ALA A 74 15.32 20.75 -12.15
C ALA A 74 16.20 20.70 -13.42
N TYR A 75 15.82 19.91 -14.43
CA TYR A 75 16.55 19.79 -15.70
C TYR A 75 16.48 21.06 -16.55
N PHE A 76 15.29 21.65 -16.72
CA PHE A 76 15.10 22.83 -17.58
C PHE A 76 15.54 24.14 -16.92
N TYR A 77 15.27 24.32 -15.63
CA TYR A 77 15.52 25.58 -14.92
C TYR A 77 16.79 25.55 -14.06
N GLY A 78 17.45 24.39 -13.90
CA GLY A 78 18.63 24.24 -13.05
C GLY A 78 18.34 24.46 -11.55
N ALA A 79 17.07 24.53 -11.15
CA ALA A 79 16.67 24.76 -9.77
C ALA A 79 16.54 23.43 -9.03
N PHE A 80 17.42 23.17 -8.06
CA PHE A 80 17.42 21.94 -7.25
C PHE A 80 16.62 22.06 -5.94
N LEU A 81 16.13 23.25 -5.60
CA LEU A 81 15.28 23.43 -4.42
C LEU A 81 13.98 22.60 -4.51
N PRO A 82 13.24 22.57 -5.65
CA PRO A 82 12.03 21.76 -5.78
C PRO A 82 12.27 20.26 -5.57
N ILE A 83 13.37 19.71 -6.09
CA ILE A 83 13.70 18.28 -5.94
C ILE A 83 14.07 17.92 -4.50
N THR A 84 14.75 18.83 -3.81
CA THR A 84 15.07 18.68 -2.39
C THR A 84 13.81 18.63 -1.54
N LEU A 85 12.87 19.55 -1.77
CA LEU A 85 11.59 19.59 -1.05
C LEU A 85 10.71 18.37 -1.35
N PHE A 86 10.61 17.99 -2.62
CA PHE A 86 9.81 16.83 -3.02
C PHE A 86 10.39 15.51 -2.50
N SER A 87 11.72 15.35 -2.50
CA SER A 87 12.36 14.17 -1.90
C SER A 87 12.10 14.10 -0.39
N THR A 88 12.18 15.24 0.29
CA THR A 88 11.90 15.32 1.73
C THR A 88 10.44 14.95 2.02
N TYR A 89 9.51 15.47 1.22
CA TYR A 89 8.09 15.09 1.29
C TYR A 89 7.88 13.59 1.08
N SER A 90 8.51 13.01 0.05
CA SER A 90 8.38 11.57 -0.26
C SER A 90 8.95 10.69 0.85
N PHE A 91 10.07 11.10 1.45
CA PHE A 91 10.65 10.43 2.62
C PHE A 91 9.67 10.45 3.80
N ILE A 92 9.09 11.61 4.13
CA ILE A 92 8.10 11.73 5.20
C ILE A 92 6.86 10.88 4.90
N ASP A 93 6.36 10.91 3.66
CA ASP A 93 5.20 10.11 3.26
C ASP A 93 5.44 8.61 3.48
N PHE A 94 6.56 8.07 3.00
CA PHE A 94 6.90 6.66 3.23
C PHE A 94 7.15 6.34 4.70
N PHE A 95 7.78 7.24 5.44
CA PHE A 95 8.00 7.09 6.88
C PHE A 95 6.67 6.98 7.63
N LEU A 96 5.70 7.85 7.33
CA LEU A 96 4.36 7.79 7.92
C LEU A 96 3.65 6.47 7.61
N ARG A 97 3.76 5.95 6.38
CA ARG A 97 3.14 4.66 5.99
C ARG A 97 3.63 3.48 6.84
N VAL A 98 4.92 3.47 7.17
CA VAL A 98 5.56 2.37 7.90
C VAL A 98 5.34 2.50 9.40
N PHE A 99 5.65 3.66 9.99
CA PHE A 99 5.70 3.83 11.44
C PHE A 99 4.39 4.29 12.08
N VAL A 100 3.67 5.23 11.46
CA VAL A 100 2.46 5.83 12.06
C VAL A 100 1.20 5.12 11.62
N GLY A 101 1.09 4.82 10.32
CA GLY A 101 -0.04 4.09 9.75
C GLY A 101 -0.40 4.55 8.35
N VAL A 102 -0.93 3.62 7.56
CA VAL A 102 -1.26 3.80 6.13
C VAL A 102 -2.32 4.89 5.89
N GLN A 103 -3.14 5.20 6.90
CA GLN A 103 -4.20 6.21 6.84
C GLN A 103 -3.71 7.66 6.89
N TYR A 104 -2.50 7.91 7.40
CA TYR A 104 -1.94 9.26 7.55
C TYR A 104 -1.05 9.70 6.39
N SER A 105 -0.77 8.80 5.45
CA SER A 105 0.03 9.16 4.28
C SER A 105 -0.78 10.07 3.34
N PRO A 106 -0.32 11.30 3.05
CA PRO A 106 -1.04 12.25 2.22
C PRO A 106 -1.30 11.70 0.81
N SER A 107 -0.34 11.00 0.22
CA SER A 107 -0.50 10.41 -1.12
C SER A 107 -1.54 9.28 -1.15
N LEU A 108 -1.60 8.43 -0.11
CA LEU A 108 -2.64 7.42 0.04
C LEU A 108 -4.01 8.05 0.30
N TYR A 109 -4.09 9.11 1.10
CA TYR A 109 -5.33 9.82 1.35
C TYR A 109 -5.93 10.38 0.05
N ILE A 110 -5.10 11.06 -0.75
CA ILE A 110 -5.51 11.59 -2.06
C ILE A 110 -5.88 10.44 -3.02
N GLY A 111 -5.10 9.36 -3.03
CA GLY A 111 -5.41 8.16 -3.83
C GLY A 111 -6.78 7.57 -3.47
N ARG A 112 -7.10 7.44 -2.17
CA ARG A 112 -8.40 6.93 -1.71
C ARG A 112 -9.52 7.84 -2.16
N PHE A 113 -9.33 9.14 -2.02
CA PHE A 113 -10.32 10.13 -2.44
C PHE A 113 -10.60 10.04 -3.94
N ILE A 114 -9.58 9.93 -4.79
CA ILE A 114 -9.76 9.79 -6.24
C ILE A 114 -10.49 8.49 -6.60
N ILE A 115 -10.05 7.36 -6.06
CA ILE A 115 -10.61 6.05 -6.40
C ILE A 115 -12.06 5.91 -5.92
N ARG A 116 -12.36 6.35 -4.69
CA ARG A 116 -13.68 6.19 -4.08
C ARG A 116 -14.67 7.26 -4.52
N ASN A 117 -14.27 8.52 -4.52
CA ASN A 117 -15.20 9.63 -4.73
C ASN A 117 -15.29 10.05 -6.20
N LEU A 118 -14.19 10.03 -6.96
CA LEU A 118 -14.22 10.44 -8.37
C LEU A 118 -14.53 9.26 -9.30
N LEU A 119 -13.91 8.10 -9.08
CA LEU A 119 -14.03 6.95 -9.98
C LEU A 119 -15.08 5.90 -9.55
N GLY A 120 -15.59 5.98 -8.31
CA GLY A 120 -16.61 5.05 -7.79
C GLY A 120 -16.20 3.57 -7.81
N GLN A 121 -14.90 3.30 -7.76
CA GLN A 121 -14.37 1.93 -7.89
C GLN A 121 -14.43 1.19 -6.56
N GLN A 122 -14.85 -0.07 -6.60
CA GLN A 122 -14.85 -0.94 -5.42
C GLN A 122 -13.41 -1.21 -4.94
N PRO A 123 -13.16 -1.27 -3.62
CA PRO A 123 -11.83 -1.52 -3.08
C PRO A 123 -11.39 -2.96 -3.35
N ASP A 124 -10.12 -3.14 -3.69
CA ASP A 124 -9.53 -4.47 -3.89
C ASP A 124 -8.51 -4.74 -2.79
N TRP A 125 -8.81 -5.70 -1.91
CA TRP A 125 -8.10 -5.87 -0.65
C TRP A 125 -6.94 -6.86 -0.75
N VAL A 126 -5.73 -6.41 -0.38
CA VAL A 126 -4.49 -7.21 -0.41
C VAL A 126 -3.69 -7.06 0.87
N SER A 127 -2.78 -8.01 1.12
CA SER A 127 -1.94 -8.03 2.32
C SER A 127 -1.02 -6.81 2.40
N ALA A 128 -0.97 -6.17 3.56
CA ALA A 128 -0.17 -4.99 3.85
C ALA A 128 1.28 -5.34 4.22
N ILE A 129 1.54 -6.56 4.67
CA ILE A 129 2.85 -7.02 5.14
C ILE A 129 3.93 -6.86 4.05
N PRO A 130 3.79 -7.45 2.84
CA PRO A 130 4.79 -7.29 1.78
C PRO A 130 4.91 -5.83 1.31
N LYS A 131 3.81 -5.06 1.33
CA LYS A 131 3.83 -3.64 0.96
C LYS A 131 4.57 -2.78 1.99
N ARG A 132 4.49 -3.08 3.29
CA ARG A 132 5.27 -2.41 4.34
C ARG A 132 6.76 -2.63 4.17
N PHE A 133 7.17 -3.82 3.74
CA PHE A 133 8.56 -4.07 3.37
C PHE A 133 8.99 -3.22 2.16
N ALA A 134 8.17 -3.17 1.11
CA ALA A 134 8.44 -2.32 -0.06
C ALA A 134 8.57 -0.83 0.32
N TRP A 135 7.69 -0.30 1.17
CA TRP A 135 7.80 1.08 1.65
C TRP A 135 9.05 1.32 2.50
N SER A 136 9.51 0.32 3.26
CA SER A 136 10.76 0.43 4.02
C SER A 136 11.98 0.61 3.10
N ILE A 137 12.01 -0.09 1.95
CA ILE A 137 13.02 0.16 0.91
C ILE A 137 12.87 1.58 0.36
N GLY A 138 11.63 2.04 0.14
CA GLY A 138 11.34 3.41 -0.28
C GLY A 138 11.89 4.48 0.67
N ILE A 139 11.79 4.27 1.99
CA ILE A 139 12.38 5.16 3.01
C ILE A 139 13.90 5.26 2.84
N ILE A 140 14.58 4.13 2.64
CA ILE A 140 16.05 4.10 2.48
C ILE A 140 16.44 4.87 1.22
N LEU A 141 15.78 4.62 0.09
CA LEU A 141 16.07 5.28 -1.18
C LEU A 141 15.81 6.78 -1.11
N THR A 142 14.60 7.18 -0.70
CA THR A 142 14.22 8.60 -0.60
C THR A 142 14.97 9.35 0.49
N GLY A 143 15.33 8.69 1.60
CA GLY A 143 16.17 9.25 2.65
C GLY A 143 17.59 9.52 2.14
N THR A 144 18.17 8.57 1.39
CA THR A 144 19.49 8.75 0.76
C THR A 144 19.48 9.93 -0.21
N VAL A 145 18.47 10.02 -1.08
CA VAL A 145 18.34 11.13 -2.03
C VAL A 145 18.18 12.47 -1.31
N THR A 146 17.35 12.50 -0.25
CA THR A 146 17.13 13.70 0.57
C THR A 146 18.45 14.17 1.19
N LEU A 147 19.23 13.28 1.79
CA LEU A 147 20.53 13.63 2.39
C LEU A 147 21.55 14.12 1.35
N LEU A 148 21.58 13.53 0.16
CA LEU A 148 22.46 13.97 -0.92
C LEU A 148 22.11 15.38 -1.41
N PHE A 149 20.84 15.69 -1.58
CA PHE A 149 20.42 17.04 -2.00
C PHE A 149 20.65 18.09 -0.89
N TRP A 150 20.38 17.76 0.37
CA TRP A 150 20.64 18.67 1.49
C TRP A 150 22.14 18.94 1.73
N SER A 151 23.01 17.99 1.40
CA SER A 151 24.47 18.20 1.43
C SER A 151 25.01 18.96 0.21
N GLY A 152 24.13 19.41 -0.70
CA GLY A 152 24.51 20.12 -1.92
C GLY A 152 25.06 19.20 -3.01
N ASN A 153 24.98 17.88 -2.84
CA ASN A 153 25.48 16.91 -3.81
C ASN A 153 24.44 16.64 -4.91
N ASN A 154 24.40 17.56 -5.88
CA ASN A 154 23.56 17.48 -7.08
C ASN A 154 24.20 16.67 -8.22
N GLY A 155 25.14 15.78 -7.90
CA GLY A 155 25.87 14.98 -8.87
C GLY A 155 25.01 13.91 -9.55
N LEU A 156 25.63 13.21 -10.50
CA LEU A 156 24.99 12.13 -11.25
C LEU A 156 24.43 11.02 -10.33
N THR A 157 25.06 10.78 -9.19
CA THR A 157 24.64 9.74 -8.23
C THR A 157 23.24 9.99 -7.67
N SER A 158 22.91 11.20 -7.22
CA SER A 158 21.58 11.51 -6.67
C SER A 158 20.50 11.45 -7.75
N GLN A 159 20.84 11.88 -8.97
CA GLN A 159 19.97 11.79 -10.14
C GLN A 159 19.66 10.34 -10.52
N LEU A 160 20.66 9.46 -10.56
CA LEU A 160 20.48 8.04 -10.86
C LEU A 160 19.58 7.35 -9.83
N ILE A 161 19.78 7.61 -8.53
CA ILE A 161 18.92 7.03 -7.48
C ILE A 161 17.48 7.54 -7.64
N CYS A 162 17.29 8.83 -7.94
CA CYS A 162 15.97 9.39 -8.20
C CYS A 162 15.28 8.70 -9.40
N LEU A 163 16.01 8.47 -10.50
CA LEU A 163 15.49 7.76 -11.67
C LEU A 163 15.08 6.32 -11.33
N VAL A 164 15.86 5.61 -10.51
CA VAL A 164 15.50 4.27 -10.02
C VAL A 164 14.22 4.31 -9.18
N CYS A 165 14.07 5.32 -8.31
CA CYS A 165 12.84 5.49 -7.53
C CYS A 165 11.61 5.70 -8.44
N VAL A 166 11.74 6.59 -9.43
CA VAL A 166 10.67 6.84 -10.41
C VAL A 166 10.32 5.57 -11.16
N LEU A 167 11.31 4.80 -11.61
CA LEU A 167 11.09 3.52 -12.30
C LEU A 167 10.31 2.52 -11.44
N PHE A 168 10.65 2.36 -10.16
CA PHE A 168 9.92 1.46 -9.27
C PHE A 168 8.48 1.91 -9.05
N THR A 169 8.24 3.21 -8.86
CA THR A 169 6.87 3.74 -8.75
C THR A 169 6.08 3.64 -10.06
N TRP A 170 6.75 3.73 -11.20
CA TRP A 170 6.15 3.57 -12.51
C TRP A 170 5.68 2.14 -12.74
N MET A 171 6.50 1.14 -12.39
CA MET A 171 6.13 -0.27 -12.48
C MET A 171 4.90 -0.60 -11.62
N GLU A 172 4.86 -0.09 -10.38
CA GLU A 172 3.73 -0.33 -9.48
C GLU A 172 2.45 0.38 -9.94
N SER A 173 2.55 1.63 -10.40
CA SER A 173 1.39 2.39 -10.86
C SER A 173 0.80 1.84 -12.16
N THR A 174 1.63 1.64 -13.19
CA THR A 174 1.17 1.27 -14.54
C THR A 174 0.88 -0.21 -14.69
N LEU A 175 1.85 -1.07 -14.35
CA LEU A 175 1.74 -2.52 -14.53
C LEU A 175 1.00 -3.19 -13.36
N GLY A 176 0.92 -2.54 -12.20
CA GLY A 176 0.46 -3.17 -10.96
C GLY A 176 1.54 -4.03 -10.30
N TYR A 177 2.77 -4.01 -10.83
CA TYR A 177 3.86 -4.86 -10.37
C TYR A 177 4.74 -4.17 -9.34
N CYS A 178 4.73 -4.67 -8.11
CA CYS A 178 5.57 -4.15 -7.02
C CYS A 178 6.85 -4.98 -6.88
N ALA A 179 7.98 -4.44 -7.36
CA ALA A 179 9.29 -5.08 -7.27
C ALA A 179 9.70 -5.41 -5.82
N GLY A 180 9.33 -4.55 -4.85
CA GLY A 180 9.59 -4.79 -3.43
C GLY A 180 8.84 -6.01 -2.88
N CYS A 181 7.57 -6.20 -3.26
CA CYS A 181 6.80 -7.38 -2.91
C CYS A 181 7.38 -8.66 -3.54
N HIS A 182 7.90 -8.57 -4.76
CA HIS A 182 8.55 -9.71 -5.41
C HIS A 182 9.83 -10.14 -4.67
N ILE A 183 10.66 -9.18 -4.24
CA ILE A 183 11.86 -9.46 -3.42
C ILE A 183 11.45 -10.09 -2.08
N TYR A 184 10.39 -9.60 -1.44
CA TYR A 184 9.88 -10.17 -0.19
C TYR A 184 9.52 -11.66 -0.34
N LYS A 185 8.84 -12.00 -1.44
CA LYS A 185 8.48 -13.38 -1.80
C LYS A 185 9.71 -14.26 -2.05
N LEU A 186 10.71 -13.74 -2.76
CA LEU A 186 11.97 -14.44 -3.00
C LEU A 186 12.73 -14.75 -1.71
N LEU A 187 12.67 -13.85 -0.73
CA LEU A 187 13.28 -14.03 0.59
C LEU A 187 12.49 -15.01 1.50
N LYS A 188 11.39 -15.60 1.01
CA LYS A 188 10.50 -16.51 1.75
C LYS A 188 10.07 -15.95 3.11
N LEU A 189 9.89 -14.64 3.19
CA LEU A 189 9.38 -13.95 4.38
C LEU A 189 7.85 -14.08 4.50
N GLU A 190 7.20 -14.79 3.58
CA GLU A 190 5.76 -15.07 3.58
C GLU A 190 5.36 -16.00 4.74
N PRO A 191 4.44 -15.61 5.64
CA PRO A 191 3.69 -16.56 6.44
C PRO A 191 2.60 -17.25 5.59
N GLU A 192 2.46 -18.57 5.75
CA GLU A 192 1.50 -19.48 5.09
C GLU A 192 0.03 -19.26 5.50
N ARG A 193 -0.44 -18.00 5.59
CA ARG A 193 -1.83 -17.70 5.92
C ARG A 193 -2.36 -16.56 5.08
N CYS A 194 -2.74 -16.94 3.87
CA CYS A 194 -3.58 -16.11 3.03
C CYS A 194 -4.99 -16.69 2.98
N GLN A 195 -5.96 -15.91 3.44
CA GLN A 195 -7.37 -16.20 3.25
C GLN A 195 -7.80 -15.68 1.87
N GLY A 196 -8.16 -16.59 0.97
CA GLY A 196 -8.82 -16.30 -0.31
C GLY A 196 -7.89 -16.08 -1.52
N ASP A 197 -8.51 -15.98 -2.69
CA ASP A 197 -7.86 -15.86 -4.01
C ASP A 197 -6.97 -14.62 -4.16
N SER A 198 -7.10 -13.63 -3.26
CA SER A 198 -6.34 -12.37 -3.27
C SER A 198 -4.83 -12.54 -3.04
N CYS A 199 -4.38 -13.68 -2.50
CA CYS A 199 -2.95 -13.95 -2.30
C CYS A 199 -2.28 -14.71 -3.45
N SER A 200 -3.04 -15.09 -4.47
CA SER A 200 -2.44 -15.53 -5.74
C SER A 200 -1.87 -14.34 -6.53
N ARG A 201 -2.29 -13.11 -6.22
CA ARG A 201 -1.93 -11.88 -6.92
C ARG A 201 -0.88 -11.08 -6.14
N ILE A 202 0.29 -11.71 -5.92
CA ILE A 202 1.53 -11.04 -5.44
C ILE A 202 2.36 -10.55 -6.65
N LEU A 203 1.72 -10.37 -7.80
CA LEU A 203 2.35 -9.92 -9.05
C LEU A 203 1.66 -8.67 -9.55
#